data_AF-A0A2U9BMC9-F1
#
_entry.id   AF-A0A2U9BMC9-F1
#
_cell.length_a   1.000
_cell.length_b   1.000
_cell.length_c   1.000
_cell.angle_alpha   90.00
_cell.angle_beta   90.00
_cell.angle_gamma   90.00
#
_symmetry.space_group_name_H-M   'P 1'
#
loop_
_entity.id
_entity.type
_entity.pdbx_description
1 polymer ?
#
loop_
_entity_poly.entity_id
_entity_poly.type
_entity_poly.pdbx_seq_one_letter_code
_entity_poly.pdbx_strand_id
1 'polypeptide(L)'
;MTRLRLLLVSAWLSVTVSTGMDVQKRIVGDFKLVDCKSLIQRLKADIPERYSRRSHQHWFCAKTDLVDGCFGDSGGGAVFEDKIYGVVSFTGDPKYVCREDIGIMDLCNQDYRKWIDDTIKT
;
A
#
# COMPACT_ATOMS: atom_id res chain seq x y z
N MET A 1 -5.78 31.66 -45.46
CA MET A 1 -6.65 30.98 -44.46
C MET A 1 -6.10 29.58 -44.14
N THR A 2 -4.89 29.48 -43.60
CA THR A 2 -4.25 28.16 -43.38
C THR A 2 -3.50 28.07 -42.06
N ARG A 3 -3.11 29.22 -41.48
CA ARG A 3 -2.48 29.27 -40.14
C ARG A 3 -3.47 29.31 -38.98
N LEU A 4 -4.71 29.77 -39.20
CA LEU A 4 -5.73 29.83 -38.14
C LEU A 4 -6.39 28.46 -37.86
N ARG A 5 -6.41 27.56 -38.86
CA ARG A 5 -6.84 26.15 -38.66
C ARG A 5 -5.81 25.33 -37.88
N LEU A 6 -4.52 25.64 -38.02
CA LEU A 6 -3.45 24.90 -37.31
C LEU A 6 -3.47 25.17 -35.79
N LEU A 7 -3.75 26.43 -35.40
CA LEU A 7 -3.80 26.83 -33.99
C LEU A 7 -4.98 26.21 -33.24
N LEU A 8 -6.11 25.98 -33.93
CA LEU A 8 -7.25 25.28 -33.35
C LEU A 8 -6.95 23.79 -33.15
N VAL A 9 -6.27 23.11 -34.07
CA VAL A 9 -5.91 21.69 -33.89
C VAL A 9 -4.91 21.50 -32.75
N SER A 10 -3.95 22.43 -32.57
CA SER A 10 -3.01 22.35 -31.44
C SER A 10 -3.65 22.59 -30.07
N ALA A 11 -4.77 23.32 -30.00
CA ALA A 11 -5.46 23.59 -28.73
C ALA A 11 -6.25 22.37 -28.21
N TRP A 12 -6.66 21.45 -29.09
CA TRP A 12 -7.34 20.20 -28.68
C TRP A 12 -6.36 19.10 -28.28
N LEU A 13 -5.11 19.14 -28.75
CA LEU A 13 -4.07 18.19 -28.37
C LEU A 13 -3.45 18.47 -26.99
N SER A 14 -3.72 19.64 -26.39
CA SER A 14 -3.17 20.02 -25.08
C SER A 14 -4.19 19.97 -23.93
N VAL A 15 -5.44 19.56 -24.20
CA VAL A 15 -6.44 19.27 -23.16
C VAL A 15 -6.70 17.76 -23.13
N THR A 16 -5.65 16.98 -22.97
CA THR A 16 -5.74 15.74 -22.20
C THR A 16 -5.14 16.04 -20.84
N VAL A 17 -5.89 16.79 -20.00
CA VAL A 17 -5.67 16.68 -18.56
C VAL A 17 -5.93 15.22 -18.23
N SER A 18 -4.87 14.54 -17.79
CA SER A 18 -4.84 13.16 -17.33
C SER A 18 -6.09 12.84 -16.51
N THR A 19 -7.13 12.27 -17.14
CA THR A 19 -8.28 11.67 -16.45
C THR A 19 -7.88 10.30 -15.93
N GLY A 20 -6.85 10.31 -15.10
CA GLY A 20 -6.23 9.17 -14.51
C GLY A 20 -5.39 9.70 -13.36
N MET A 21 -6.02 9.93 -12.21
CA MET A 21 -5.41 9.32 -11.04
C MET A 21 -5.28 7.85 -11.43
N ASP A 22 -4.07 7.36 -11.71
CA ASP A 22 -3.83 5.93 -11.81
C ASP A 22 -4.30 5.34 -10.48
N VAL A 23 -5.55 4.86 -10.46
CA VAL A 23 -6.12 4.16 -9.30
C VAL A 23 -5.28 2.91 -9.00
N GLN A 24 -4.48 2.48 -9.98
CA GLN A 24 -3.35 1.58 -9.84
C GLN A 24 -2.09 2.29 -9.33
N LYS A 25 -2.14 3.03 -8.21
CA LYS A 25 -0.92 3.18 -7.40
C LYS A 25 -0.62 1.76 -6.88
N ARG A 26 0.16 0.99 -7.65
CA ARG A 26 0.72 -0.32 -7.27
C ARG A 26 1.65 -0.04 -6.10
N ILE A 27 1.10 0.11 -4.91
CA ILE A 27 1.87 0.31 -3.68
C ILE A 27 2.71 -0.95 -3.38
N VAL A 28 2.44 -2.08 -4.07
CA VAL A 28 3.18 -3.33 -3.90
C VAL A 28 3.54 -3.94 -5.27
N GLY A 29 4.25 -3.19 -6.11
CA GLY A 29 5.13 -3.77 -7.13
C GLY A 29 6.53 -3.89 -6.54
N ASP A 30 7.09 -5.09 -6.51
CA ASP A 30 8.48 -5.46 -6.12
C ASP A 30 8.79 -5.75 -4.64
N PHE A 31 7.84 -5.63 -3.71
CA PHE A 31 8.06 -6.09 -2.34
C PHE A 31 8.16 -7.61 -2.24
N LYS A 32 9.16 -8.10 -1.51
CA LYS A 32 9.30 -9.51 -1.16
C LYS A 32 8.56 -9.78 0.14
N LEU A 33 7.79 -10.85 0.18
CA LEU A 33 7.27 -11.39 1.44
C LEU A 33 8.43 -11.87 2.29
N VAL A 34 8.46 -11.47 3.56
CA VAL A 34 9.52 -11.80 4.52
C VAL A 34 8.93 -12.32 5.82
N ASP A 35 9.75 -13.04 6.58
CA ASP A 35 9.40 -13.44 7.95
C ASP A 35 9.37 -12.21 8.85
N CYS A 36 8.29 -12.05 9.61
CA CYS A 36 8.03 -10.90 10.47
C CYS A 36 8.89 -10.79 11.74
N LYS A 37 9.81 -11.72 12.00
CA LYS A 37 10.65 -11.71 13.22
C LYS A 37 11.36 -10.38 13.45
N SER A 38 11.94 -9.78 12.41
CA SER A 38 12.71 -8.53 12.53
C SER A 38 11.81 -7.39 13.02
N LEU A 39 10.67 -7.21 12.34
CA LEU A 39 9.63 -6.25 12.69
C LEU A 39 9.08 -6.49 14.11
N ILE A 40 8.78 -7.73 14.48
CA ILE A 40 8.29 -8.08 15.82
C ILE A 40 9.31 -7.71 16.89
N GLN A 41 10.58 -8.06 16.69
CA GLN A 41 11.64 -7.74 17.64
C GLN A 41 11.76 -6.23 17.81
N ARG A 42 11.71 -5.47 16.71
CA ARG A 42 11.80 -4.00 16.75
C ARG A 42 10.62 -3.36 17.47
N LEU A 43 9.40 -3.79 17.16
CA LEU A 43 8.20 -3.29 17.84
C LEU A 43 8.23 -3.57 19.36
N LYS A 44 8.71 -4.74 19.77
CA LYS A 44 8.86 -5.09 21.19
C LYS A 44 9.94 -4.26 21.89
N ALA A 45 11.04 -3.95 21.20
CA ALA A 45 12.17 -3.24 21.80
C ALA A 45 11.91 -1.74 21.92
N ASP A 46 11.42 -1.11 20.85
CA ASP A 46 11.32 0.34 20.78
C ASP A 46 9.99 0.85 21.34
N ILE A 47 8.87 0.15 21.07
CA ILE A 47 7.53 0.62 21.42
C ILE A 47 6.59 -0.55 21.81
N PRO A 48 6.77 -1.15 23.02
CA PRO A 48 6.01 -2.33 23.47
C PRO A 48 4.48 -2.14 23.40
N GLU A 49 4.00 -0.92 23.64
CA GLU A 49 2.57 -0.59 23.53
C GLU A 49 2.05 -0.78 22.10
N ARG A 50 2.81 -0.36 21.07
CA ARG A 50 2.43 -0.58 19.67
C ARG A 50 2.38 -2.06 19.33
N TYR A 51 3.34 -2.84 19.85
CA TYR A 51 3.31 -4.29 19.68
C TYR A 51 2.04 -4.88 20.29
N SER A 52 1.72 -4.56 21.55
CA SER A 52 0.54 -5.10 22.23
C SER A 52 -0.78 -4.74 21.52
N ARG A 53 -0.88 -3.56 20.92
CA ARG A 53 -2.08 -3.16 20.16
C ARG A 53 -2.23 -3.92 18.83
N ARG A 54 -1.14 -4.45 18.28
CA ARG A 54 -1.08 -5.10 16.96
C ARG A 54 -0.88 -6.62 17.02
N SER A 55 -0.52 -7.16 18.18
CA SER A 55 -0.24 -8.58 18.36
C SER A 55 -1.47 -9.48 18.16
N HIS A 56 -2.67 -8.92 18.25
CA HIS A 56 -3.93 -9.62 18.02
C HIS A 56 -4.43 -9.52 16.58
N GLN A 57 -3.72 -8.75 15.73
CA GLN A 57 -4.08 -8.57 14.32
C GLN A 57 -3.38 -9.62 13.46
N HIS A 58 -3.98 -9.97 12.32
CA HIS A 58 -3.35 -10.82 11.32
C HIS A 58 -2.68 -9.94 10.24
N TRP A 59 -1.37 -10.09 10.10
CA TRP A 59 -0.58 -9.35 9.14
C TRP A 59 0.59 -10.19 8.65
N PHE A 60 1.01 -9.90 7.42
CA PHE A 60 2.25 -10.41 6.84
C PHE A 60 3.23 -9.26 6.66
N CYS A 61 4.51 -9.61 6.45
CA CYS A 61 5.58 -8.63 6.31
C CYS A 61 6.11 -8.61 4.90
N ALA A 62 6.45 -7.41 4.44
CA ALA A 62 7.04 -7.21 3.14
C ALA A 62 8.18 -6.19 3.20
N LYS A 63 9.21 -6.40 2.38
CA LYS A 63 10.38 -5.52 2.32
C LYS A 63 11.01 -5.47 0.93
N THR A 64 11.66 -4.35 0.63
CA THR A 64 12.67 -4.22 -0.44
C THR A 64 13.91 -3.51 0.11
N ASP A 65 14.99 -3.49 -0.66
CA ASP A 65 16.24 -2.83 -0.26
C ASP A 65 16.18 -1.30 -0.44
N LEU A 66 15.31 -0.80 -1.33
CA LEU A 66 15.35 0.60 -1.81
C LEU A 66 14.02 1.36 -1.66
N VAL A 67 12.92 0.67 -1.38
CA VAL A 67 11.57 1.23 -1.26
C VAL A 67 10.97 0.81 0.07
N ASP A 68 10.31 1.76 0.73
CA ASP A 68 9.67 1.59 2.02
C ASP A 68 8.26 2.21 2.01
N GLY A 69 7.44 1.80 2.97
CA GLY A 69 6.18 2.46 3.27
C GLY A 69 6.42 3.72 4.06
N CYS A 70 5.49 4.67 4.01
CA CYS A 70 5.61 5.92 4.75
C CYS A 70 4.27 6.31 5.40
N PHE A 71 4.32 7.38 6.20
CA PHE A 71 3.12 7.99 6.75
C PHE A 71 2.21 8.46 5.63
N GLY A 72 0.93 8.10 5.72
CA GLY A 72 -0.08 8.40 4.69
C GLY A 72 -0.37 7.24 3.73
N ASP A 73 0.50 6.21 3.66
CA ASP A 73 0.19 5.00 2.89
C ASP A 73 -0.76 4.04 3.61
N SER A 74 -1.00 4.26 4.92
CA SER A 74 -1.96 3.48 5.72
C SER A 74 -3.35 3.45 5.06
N GLY A 75 -3.92 2.25 4.90
CA GLY A 75 -5.18 2.04 4.17
C GLY A 75 -5.00 1.74 2.69
N GLY A 76 -3.81 1.93 2.12
CA GLY A 76 -3.47 1.56 0.75
C GLY A 76 -3.49 0.05 0.52
N GLY A 77 -3.88 -0.39 -0.68
CA GLY A 77 -3.96 -1.80 -1.04
C GLY A 77 -2.60 -2.41 -1.38
N ALA A 78 -2.33 -3.60 -0.86
CA ALA A 78 -1.26 -4.48 -1.32
C ALA A 78 -1.78 -5.38 -2.44
N VAL A 79 -1.30 -5.15 -3.67
CA VAL A 79 -1.88 -5.71 -4.89
C VAL A 79 -0.89 -6.64 -5.58
N PHE A 80 -1.32 -7.84 -5.94
CA PHE A 80 -0.58 -8.79 -6.77
C PHE A 80 -1.56 -9.41 -7.78
N GLU A 81 -1.13 -9.56 -9.05
CA GLU A 81 -1.99 -10.11 -10.13
C GLU A 81 -3.43 -9.53 -10.14
N ASP A 82 -3.51 -8.20 -10.06
CA ASP A 82 -4.76 -7.42 -10.06
C ASP A 82 -5.76 -7.75 -8.94
N LYS A 83 -5.28 -8.34 -7.84
CA LYS A 83 -6.07 -8.64 -6.63
C LYS A 83 -5.45 -7.98 -5.41
N ILE A 84 -6.30 -7.53 -4.49
CA ILE A 84 -5.86 -6.99 -3.20
C ILE A 84 -5.69 -8.15 -2.22
N TYR A 85 -4.47 -8.33 -1.73
CA TYR A 85 -4.12 -9.34 -0.73
C TYR A 85 -3.97 -8.77 0.68
N GLY A 86 -3.77 -7.46 0.77
CA GLY A 86 -3.55 -6.82 2.05
C GLY A 86 -3.85 -5.33 2.07
N VAL A 87 -3.82 -4.76 3.28
CA VAL A 87 -3.94 -3.32 3.50
C VAL A 87 -2.72 -2.84 4.27
N VAL A 88 -1.99 -1.87 3.73
CA VAL A 88 -0.83 -1.27 4.39
C VAL A 88 -1.27 -0.68 5.73
N SER A 89 -0.62 -1.11 6.81
CA SER A 89 -1.03 -0.76 8.17
C SER A 89 0.02 0.06 8.90
N PHE A 90 1.29 -0.36 8.90
CA PHE A 90 2.35 0.32 9.63
C PHE A 90 3.76 -0.05 9.13
N THR A 91 4.73 0.80 9.46
CA THR A 91 6.17 0.54 9.26
C THR A 91 6.85 0.17 10.58
N GLY A 92 7.97 -0.55 10.51
CA GLY A 92 8.75 -0.90 11.69
C GLY A 92 9.63 0.23 12.25
N ASP A 93 10.18 1.08 11.39
CA ASP A 93 10.98 2.25 11.79
C ASP A 93 10.27 3.55 11.34
N PRO A 94 9.82 4.40 12.28
CA PRO A 94 9.13 5.64 11.94
C PRO A 94 10.09 6.77 11.53
N LYS A 95 11.41 6.58 11.69
CA LYS A 95 12.41 7.64 11.55
C LYS A 95 13.30 7.45 10.32
N TYR A 96 13.64 6.22 10.00
CA TYR A 96 14.59 5.91 8.94
C TYR A 96 13.98 4.93 7.93
N VAL A 97 13.94 5.34 6.66
CA VAL A 97 13.42 4.52 5.56
C VAL A 97 14.31 3.31 5.29
N CYS A 98 13.70 2.24 4.77
CA CYS A 98 14.33 0.99 4.31
C CYS A 98 15.09 0.22 5.41
N ARG A 99 14.80 0.48 6.68
CA ARG A 99 15.45 -0.20 7.83
C ARG A 99 14.73 -1.46 8.24
N GLU A 100 13.41 -1.39 8.33
CA GLU A 100 12.56 -2.45 8.89
C GLU A 100 11.51 -2.87 7.87
N ASP A 101 10.84 -3.99 8.16
CA ASP A 101 9.77 -4.49 7.30
C ASP A 101 8.48 -3.65 7.47
N ILE A 102 7.59 -3.74 6.48
CA ILE A 102 6.24 -3.15 6.53
C ILE A 102 5.26 -4.22 7.00
N GLY A 103 4.41 -3.85 7.96
CA GLY A 103 3.28 -4.68 8.41
C GLY A 103 2.03 -4.41 7.56
N ILE A 104 1.55 -5.44 6.88
CA ILE A 104 0.40 -5.39 5.97
C ILE A 104 -0.68 -6.32 6.51
N MET A 105 -1.90 -5.79 6.72
CA MET A 105 -3.04 -6.58 7.18
C MET A 105 -3.37 -7.69 6.17
N ASP A 106 -3.53 -8.93 6.64
CA ASP A 106 -3.71 -10.11 5.81
C ASP A 106 -5.18 -10.32 5.43
N LEU A 107 -5.61 -9.85 4.26
CA LEU A 107 -7.00 -10.04 3.81
C LEU A 107 -7.33 -11.49 3.44
N CYS A 108 -6.33 -12.36 3.30
CA CYS A 108 -6.54 -13.78 3.08
C CYS A 108 -6.84 -14.55 4.38
N ASN A 109 -6.66 -13.92 5.55
CA ASN A 109 -7.17 -14.45 6.80
C ASN A 109 -8.69 -14.69 6.70
N GLN A 110 -9.13 -15.89 7.12
CA GLN A 110 -10.51 -16.33 6.92
C GLN A 110 -11.53 -15.46 7.66
N ASP A 111 -11.18 -14.96 8.84
CA ASP A 111 -12.08 -14.12 9.65
C ASP A 111 -12.30 -12.76 8.99
N TYR A 112 -11.23 -12.16 8.43
CA TYR A 112 -11.34 -10.91 7.69
C TYR A 112 -12.10 -11.10 6.38
N ARG A 113 -11.81 -12.16 5.63
CA ARG A 113 -12.51 -12.45 4.38
C ARG A 113 -14.01 -12.64 4.62
N LYS A 114 -14.36 -13.43 5.66
CA LYS A 114 -15.75 -13.63 6.07
C LYS A 114 -16.42 -12.31 6.46
N TRP A 115 -15.76 -11.50 7.29
CA TRP A 115 -16.30 -10.20 7.71
C TRP A 115 -16.57 -9.26 6.53
N ILE A 116 -15.64 -9.17 5.56
CA ILE A 116 -15.82 -8.35 4.34
C ILE A 116 -17.02 -8.85 3.53
N ASP A 117 -17.08 -10.17 3.28
CA ASP A 117 -18.14 -10.78 2.50
C ASP A 117 -19.51 -10.61 3.18
N ASP A 118 -19.58 -10.69 4.51
CA ASP A 118 -20.82 -10.50 5.27
C ASP A 118 -21.24 -9.02 5.30
N THR A 119 -20.30 -8.09 5.38
CA THR A 119 -20.58 -6.64 5.45
C THR A 119 -21.11 -6.08 4.13
N ILE A 120 -20.56 -6.51 2.99
CA ILE A 120 -20.92 -5.97 1.66
C ILE A 120 -22.26 -6.55 1.14
N LYS A 121 -22.69 -7.71 1.66
CA LYS A 121 -23.99 -8.31 1.29
C LYS A 121 -25.20 -7.62 1.94
N THR A 122 -24.97 -6.67 2.84
CA THR A 122 -25.98 -5.88 3.53
C THR A 122 -26.44 -4.70 2.70
#